data_AF-A0A4Y2ETM5-F1
#
_entry.id   AF-A0A4Y2ETM5-F1
#
_cell.length_a   1.000
_cell.length_b   1.000
_cell.length_c   1.000
_cell.angle_alpha   90.00
_cell.angle_beta   90.00
_cell.angle_gamma   90.00
#
_symmetry.space_group_name_H-M   'P 1'
#
loop_
_entity.id
_entity.type
_entity.pdbx_description
1 polymer ?
#
loop_
_entity_poly.entity_id
_entity_poly.type
_entity_poly.pdbx_seq_one_letter_code
_entity_poly.pdbx_strand_id
1 'polypeptide(L)'
;MLFTNDMCEKIRENTNKYAEFVKSATIDKWEPIGVKKWAWKPIEDIEELFSYMAIILTIGIAKLPRIKYYWSSNPMFGNDQVKRTMDRFGDIYRFFHLSDRENQVSPNGPSFYMMQKLDPFMSCLRSNFQMHFELYPHLSVDEAIGRLGIVQYMPNKPVKRGSGLYARPSRICVRLRALLIVLWE
;
A
#
# COMPACT_ATOMS: atom_id res chain seq x y z
N MET A 1 6.49 5.88 -16.38
CA MET A 1 6.56 6.32 -14.96
C MET A 1 6.00 5.20 -14.08
N LEU A 2 6.49 5.00 -12.84
CA LEU A 2 6.08 3.85 -12.00
C LEU A 2 4.61 3.96 -11.54
N PHE A 3 4.19 5.16 -11.14
CA PHE A 3 2.81 5.52 -10.83
C PHE A 3 2.34 6.52 -11.88
N THR A 4 1.23 6.22 -12.54
CA THR A 4 0.59 7.13 -13.50
C THR A 4 -0.56 7.87 -12.80
N ASN A 5 -0.95 9.03 -13.36
CA ASN A 5 -2.06 9.80 -12.80
C ASN A 5 -3.36 8.98 -12.77
N ASP A 6 -3.66 8.21 -13.82
CA ASP A 6 -4.83 7.31 -13.87
C ASP A 6 -4.83 6.26 -12.74
N MET A 7 -3.66 5.68 -12.43
CA MET A 7 -3.55 4.74 -11.31
C MET A 7 -3.84 5.43 -9.98
N CYS A 8 -3.27 6.61 -9.77
CA CYS A 8 -3.46 7.39 -8.55
C CYS A 8 -4.92 7.87 -8.42
N GLU A 9 -5.58 8.27 -9.50
CA GLU A 9 -7.02 8.61 -9.47
C GLU A 9 -7.87 7.42 -9.02
N LYS A 10 -7.64 6.22 -9.58
CA LYS A 10 -8.37 5.02 -9.17
C LYS A 10 -8.18 4.70 -7.69
N ILE A 11 -6.95 4.83 -7.18
CA ILE A 11 -6.66 4.61 -5.77
C ILE A 11 -7.38 5.65 -4.90
N ARG A 12 -7.38 6.92 -5.32
CA ARG A 12 -8.08 8.02 -4.64
C ARG A 12 -9.58 7.73 -4.53
N GLU A 13 -10.22 7.38 -5.64
CA GLU A 13 -11.64 7.03 -5.70
C GLU A 13 -11.97 5.83 -4.81
N ASN A 14 -11.19 4.75 -4.92
CA ASN A 14 -11.41 3.54 -4.13
C ASN A 14 -11.23 3.78 -2.62
N THR A 15 -10.23 4.58 -2.25
CA THR A 15 -9.96 4.99 -0.86
C THR A 15 -11.13 5.81 -0.29
N ASN A 16 -11.62 6.79 -1.06
CA ASN A 16 -12.78 7.60 -0.67
C ASN A 16 -14.05 6.75 -0.53
N LYS A 17 -14.36 5.88 -1.50
CA LYS A 17 -15.48 4.93 -1.45
C LYS A 17 -15.39 4.03 -0.21
N TYR A 18 -14.20 3.51 0.08
CA TYR A 18 -14.01 2.62 1.23
C TYR A 18 -14.23 3.35 2.56
N ALA A 19 -13.74 4.58 2.70
CA ALA A 19 -13.96 5.38 3.90
C ALA A 19 -15.45 5.65 4.15
N GLU A 20 -16.22 5.99 3.12
CA GLU A 20 -17.68 6.18 3.23
C GLU A 20 -18.41 4.88 3.57
N PHE A 21 -17.98 3.75 3.01
CA PHE A 21 -18.49 2.44 3.40
C PHE A 21 -18.23 2.14 4.89
N VAL A 22 -17.03 2.40 5.39
CA VAL A 22 -16.72 2.15 6.80
C VAL A 22 -17.52 3.09 7.69
N LYS A 23 -17.67 4.37 7.31
CA LYS A 23 -18.54 5.30 8.03
C LYS A 23 -19.96 4.74 8.14
N SER A 24 -20.59 4.39 7.02
CA SER A 24 -21.98 3.90 7.00
C SER A 24 -22.16 2.61 7.79
N ALA A 25 -21.21 1.67 7.68
CA ALA A 25 -21.26 0.40 8.41
C ALA A 25 -21.05 0.54 9.94
N THR A 26 -20.56 1.69 10.42
CA THR A 26 -20.26 1.91 11.83
C THR A 26 -21.23 2.90 12.50
N ILE A 27 -22.19 3.49 11.76
CA ILE A 27 -23.18 4.45 12.30
C ILE A 27 -23.91 3.89 13.53
N ASP A 28 -24.25 2.60 13.53
CA ASP A 28 -25.04 1.97 14.62
C ASP A 28 -24.20 1.35 15.75
N LYS A 29 -22.86 1.28 15.60
CA LYS A 29 -21.96 0.56 16.54
C LYS A 29 -20.98 1.46 17.28
N TRP A 30 -21.09 2.77 17.12
CA TRP A 30 -20.10 3.73 17.63
C TRP A 30 -20.36 4.08 19.12
N GLU A 31 -19.83 3.26 20.03
CA GLU A 31 -19.37 3.78 21.32
C GLU A 31 -17.95 4.32 21.15
N PRO A 32 -17.66 5.56 21.56
CA PRO A 32 -16.35 6.16 21.35
C PRO A 32 -15.31 5.52 22.28
N ILE A 33 -14.56 4.55 21.77
CA ILE A 33 -13.32 4.11 22.43
C ILE A 33 -12.25 5.18 22.13
N GLY A 34 -12.22 6.23 22.95
CA GLY A 34 -11.15 7.24 22.96
C GLY A 34 -11.50 8.61 22.34
N VAL A 35 -10.85 9.65 22.87
CA VAL A 35 -11.21 11.08 22.88
C VAL A 35 -11.05 11.84 21.55
N LYS A 36 -11.26 11.21 20.38
CA LYS A 36 -11.31 11.96 19.12
C LYS A 36 -12.44 11.43 18.25
N LYS A 37 -13.36 12.30 17.83
CA LYS A 37 -14.23 12.06 16.68
C LYS A 37 -13.35 12.11 15.43
N TRP A 38 -13.25 11.01 14.69
CA TRP A 38 -12.40 10.99 13.50
C TRP A 38 -13.20 11.61 12.35
N ALA A 39 -12.78 12.77 11.89
CA ALA A 39 -13.42 13.46 10.77
C ALA A 39 -12.69 13.08 9.48
N TRP A 40 -13.08 11.96 8.86
CA TRP A 40 -12.57 11.62 7.52
C TRP A 40 -12.99 12.70 6.53
N LYS A 41 -12.00 13.38 5.95
CA LYS A 41 -12.13 14.27 4.81
C LYS A 41 -11.80 13.49 3.52
N PRO A 42 -12.65 13.48 2.49
CA PRO A 42 -12.30 12.87 1.21
C PRO A 42 -11.00 13.46 0.65
N ILE A 43 -10.24 12.64 -0.07
CA ILE A 43 -9.07 13.08 -0.83
C ILE A 43 -9.60 13.79 -2.09
N GLU A 44 -9.51 15.11 -2.10
CA GLU A 44 -10.05 15.97 -3.17
C GLU A 44 -9.08 16.06 -4.36
N ASP A 45 -7.78 16.08 -4.09
CA ASP A 45 -6.72 16.28 -5.07
C ASP A 45 -5.80 15.06 -5.15
N ILE A 46 -5.37 14.72 -6.37
CA ILE A 46 -4.39 13.67 -6.63
C ILE A 46 -3.02 13.99 -6.03
N GLU A 47 -2.67 15.27 -5.89
CA GLU A 47 -1.41 15.70 -5.28
C GLU A 47 -1.31 15.31 -3.79
N GLU A 48 -2.44 15.24 -3.09
CA GLU A 48 -2.50 14.70 -1.72
C GLU A 48 -2.11 13.22 -1.73
N LEU A 49 -2.58 12.45 -2.72
CA LEU A 49 -2.19 11.06 -2.86
C LEU A 49 -0.72 10.90 -3.28
N PHE A 50 -0.19 11.73 -4.19
CA PHE A 50 1.24 11.72 -4.52
C PHE A 50 2.11 12.02 -3.30
N SER A 51 1.69 12.99 -2.48
CA SER A 51 2.34 13.32 -1.21
C SER A 51 2.35 12.13 -0.24
N TYR A 52 1.21 11.43 -0.14
CA TYR A 52 1.10 10.19 0.63
C TYR A 52 2.06 9.11 0.11
N MET A 53 2.12 8.88 -1.21
CA MET A 53 3.05 7.91 -1.81
C MET A 53 4.52 8.30 -1.60
N ALA A 54 4.85 9.59 -1.65
CA ALA A 54 6.20 10.09 -1.36
C ALA A 54 6.60 9.80 0.09
N ILE A 55 5.67 9.94 1.04
CA ILE A 55 5.90 9.55 2.44
C ILE A 55 6.12 8.05 2.55
N ILE A 56 5.31 7.20 1.88
CA ILE A 56 5.53 5.74 1.86
C ILE A 56 6.94 5.39 1.39
N LEU A 57 7.39 6.01 0.30
CA LEU A 57 8.74 5.78 -0.22
C LEU A 57 9.81 6.24 0.78
N THR A 58 9.59 7.36 1.44
CA THR A 58 10.48 7.90 2.49
C THR A 58 10.59 6.93 3.68
N ILE A 59 9.46 6.41 4.17
CA ILE A 59 9.37 5.41 5.23
C ILE A 59 10.10 4.12 4.83
N GLY A 60 10.01 3.75 3.56
CA GLY A 60 10.70 2.58 3.01
C GLY A 60 12.22 2.69 3.04
N ILE A 61 12.75 3.91 2.87
CA ILE A 61 14.18 4.21 2.88
C ILE A 61 14.69 4.41 4.30
N ALA A 62 14.06 5.31 5.06
CA ALA A 62 14.49 5.73 6.39
C ALA A 62 13.67 5.06 7.50
N LYS A 63 13.89 3.75 7.71
CA LYS A 63 13.03 2.95 8.60
C LYS A 63 13.17 3.31 10.06
N LEU A 64 12.03 3.67 10.68
CA LEU A 64 11.88 3.82 12.13
C LEU A 64 11.15 2.61 12.75
N PRO A 65 11.31 2.34 14.06
CA PRO A 65 10.66 1.21 14.73
C PRO A 65 9.12 1.24 14.72
N ARG A 66 8.51 2.43 14.58
CA ARG A 66 7.05 2.61 14.52
C ARG A 66 6.71 3.77 13.58
N ILE A 67 5.65 3.63 12.78
CA ILE A 67 5.20 4.69 11.85
C ILE A 67 4.89 6.01 12.57
N LYS A 68 4.31 5.97 13.78
CA LYS A 68 4.02 7.19 14.56
C LYS A 68 5.26 8.04 14.88
N TYR A 69 6.46 7.46 14.82
CA TYR A 69 7.69 8.16 15.13
C TYR A 69 8.10 9.18 14.08
N TYR A 70 7.69 9.03 12.82
CA TYR A 70 7.96 10.04 11.79
C TYR A 70 7.34 11.42 12.14
N TRP A 71 6.21 11.43 12.86
CA TRP A 71 5.55 12.63 13.34
C TRP A 71 5.91 13.02 14.79
N SER A 72 6.90 12.36 15.40
CA SER A 72 7.29 12.66 16.79
C SER A 72 8.02 14.01 16.90
N SER A 73 7.76 14.77 17.96
CA SER A 73 8.53 15.97 18.30
C SER A 73 9.95 15.66 18.77
N ASN A 74 10.27 14.39 19.07
CA ASN A 74 11.62 14.00 19.46
C ASN A 74 12.57 14.11 18.25
N PRO A 75 13.65 14.93 18.32
CA PRO A 75 14.56 15.13 17.20
C PRO A 75 15.34 13.87 16.78
N MET A 76 15.42 12.84 17.64
CA MET A 76 16.03 11.55 17.30
C MET A 76 15.17 10.69 16.37
N PHE A 77 13.86 10.94 16.34
CA PHE A 77 12.89 10.10 15.65
C PHE A 77 12.08 10.84 14.59
N GLY A 78 11.68 12.09 14.88
CA GLY A 78 10.86 12.89 13.99
C GLY A 78 11.53 13.14 12.65
N ASN A 79 10.74 13.14 11.59
CA ASN A 79 11.19 13.55 10.26
C ASN A 79 10.44 14.83 9.86
N ASP A 80 11.15 15.95 9.87
CA ASP A 80 10.54 17.26 9.62
C ASP A 80 9.95 17.40 8.21
N GLN A 81 10.51 16.69 7.23
CA GLN A 81 9.95 16.66 5.89
C GLN A 81 8.61 15.93 5.87
N VAL A 82 8.53 14.74 6.49
CA VAL A 82 7.29 13.95 6.57
C VAL A 82 6.20 14.73 7.31
N LYS A 83 6.54 15.39 8.44
CA LYS A 83 5.60 16.24 9.18
C LYS A 83 5.04 17.36 8.32
N ARG A 84 5.90 18.09 7.61
CA ARG A 84 5.47 19.21 6.76
C ARG A 84 4.64 18.76 5.56
N THR A 85 4.91 17.57 5.02
CA THR A 85 4.18 17.07 3.86
C THR A 85 2.73 16.72 4.18
N MET A 86 2.47 16.02 5.29
CA MET A 86 1.10 15.58 5.60
C MET A 86 0.92 15.18 7.06
N ASP A 87 -0.01 15.82 7.77
CA ASP A 87 -0.35 15.48 9.17
C ASP A 87 -1.39 14.35 9.29
N ARG A 88 -2.23 14.16 8.26
CA ARG A 88 -3.34 13.18 8.25
C ARG A 88 -2.99 11.83 7.61
N PHE A 89 -1.70 11.49 7.54
CA PHE A 89 -1.23 10.23 6.94
C PHE A 89 -1.93 9.01 7.56
N GLY A 90 -2.13 9.00 8.89
CA GLY A 90 -2.80 7.91 9.59
C GLY A 90 -4.26 7.72 9.18
N ASP A 91 -4.96 8.80 8.82
CA ASP A 91 -6.34 8.72 8.34
C ASP A 91 -6.38 8.06 6.96
N ILE A 92 -5.53 8.52 6.03
CA ILE A 92 -5.44 7.94 4.69
C ILE A 92 -4.99 6.47 4.77
N TYR A 93 -3.99 6.19 5.60
CA TYR A 93 -3.49 4.85 5.84
C TYR A 93 -4.58 3.86 6.23
N ARG A 94 -5.51 4.26 7.11
CA ARG A 94 -6.61 3.40 7.56
C ARG A 94 -7.58 3.01 6.45
N PHE A 95 -7.83 3.92 5.51
CA PHE A 95 -8.83 3.74 4.47
C PHE A 95 -8.22 3.45 3.09
N PHE A 96 -6.89 3.38 3.00
CA PHE A 96 -6.17 3.20 1.75
C PHE A 96 -6.62 1.91 1.07
N HIS A 97 -7.12 2.03 -0.16
CA HIS A 97 -7.74 0.91 -0.85
C HIS A 97 -7.41 0.93 -2.35
N LEU A 98 -6.91 -0.19 -2.88
CA LEU A 98 -6.41 -0.28 -4.26
C LEU A 98 -7.45 -0.72 -5.28
N SER A 99 -8.43 -1.52 -4.88
CA SER A 99 -9.45 -2.07 -5.78
C SER A 99 -10.84 -1.62 -5.39
N ASP A 100 -11.77 -1.59 -6.34
CA ASP A 100 -13.15 -1.27 -6.03
C ASP A 100 -13.75 -2.36 -5.15
N ARG A 101 -14.33 -1.95 -4.01
CA ARG A 101 -14.97 -2.87 -3.06
C ARG A 101 -16.20 -3.54 -3.64
N GLU A 102 -16.96 -2.85 -4.49
CA GLU A 102 -18.21 -3.38 -5.06
C GLU A 102 -17.95 -4.57 -5.99
N ASN A 103 -16.77 -4.62 -6.59
CA ASN A 103 -16.33 -5.69 -7.46
C ASN A 103 -15.63 -6.84 -6.71
N GLN A 104 -15.50 -6.76 -5.38
CA GLN A 104 -14.83 -7.80 -4.59
C GLN A 104 -15.75 -8.99 -4.34
N VAL A 105 -15.27 -10.17 -4.74
CA VAL A 105 -15.93 -11.44 -4.43
C VAL A 105 -15.70 -11.76 -2.95
N SER A 106 -16.76 -12.17 -2.26
CA SER A 106 -16.70 -12.64 -0.87
C SER A 106 -15.71 -13.81 -0.72
N PRO A 107 -15.00 -13.94 0.43
CA PRO A 107 -14.13 -15.09 0.72
C PRO A 107 -14.76 -16.47 0.53
N ASN A 108 -16.09 -16.55 0.66
CA ASN A 108 -16.85 -17.80 0.49
C ASN A 108 -17.37 -18.01 -0.94
N GLY A 109 -17.08 -17.08 -1.85
CA GLY A 109 -17.55 -17.13 -3.23
C GLY A 109 -16.71 -18.10 -4.09
N PRO A 110 -17.32 -18.75 -5.10
CA PRO A 110 -16.63 -19.72 -5.95
C PRO A 110 -15.54 -19.09 -6.83
N SER A 111 -15.62 -17.79 -7.10
CA SER A 111 -14.63 -17.02 -7.87
C SER A 111 -13.66 -16.21 -6.98
N PHE A 112 -13.65 -16.46 -5.67
CA PHE A 112 -12.73 -15.78 -4.75
C PHE A 112 -11.28 -16.16 -5.05
N TYR A 113 -10.43 -15.15 -5.17
CA TYR A 113 -8.98 -15.33 -5.13
C TYR A 113 -8.35 -14.27 -4.25
N MET A 114 -7.36 -14.66 -3.44
CA MET A 114 -6.80 -13.81 -2.38
C MET A 114 -6.21 -12.49 -2.90
N MET A 115 -5.66 -12.50 -4.11
CA MET A 115 -4.99 -11.34 -4.71
C MET A 115 -5.93 -10.34 -5.38
N GLN A 116 -7.25 -10.56 -5.38
CA GLN A 116 -8.22 -9.67 -6.06
C GLN A 116 -8.15 -8.21 -5.63
N LYS A 117 -7.67 -7.94 -4.41
CA LYS A 117 -7.48 -6.58 -3.90
C LYS A 117 -6.28 -5.87 -4.50
N LEU A 118 -5.25 -6.63 -4.87
CA LEU A 118 -4.00 -6.12 -5.44
C LEU A 118 -4.01 -6.20 -6.97
N ASP A 119 -4.81 -7.08 -7.54
CA ASP A 119 -4.76 -7.43 -8.96
C ASP A 119 -4.95 -6.24 -9.92
N PRO A 120 -5.90 -5.31 -9.70
CA PRO A 120 -6.04 -4.14 -10.59
C PRO A 120 -4.78 -3.28 -10.61
N PHE A 121 -4.17 -3.09 -9.44
CA PHE A 121 -2.95 -2.31 -9.28
C PHE A 121 -1.74 -3.04 -9.89
N MET A 122 -1.61 -4.34 -9.66
CA MET A 122 -0.53 -5.17 -10.21
C MET A 122 -0.60 -5.28 -11.74
N SER A 123 -1.81 -5.32 -12.29
CA SER A 123 -2.03 -5.32 -13.74
C SER A 123 -1.58 -4.00 -14.37
N CYS A 124 -1.93 -2.85 -13.77
CA CYS A 124 -1.46 -1.55 -14.24
C CYS A 124 0.07 -1.42 -14.16
N LEU A 125 0.67 -1.85 -13.04
CA LEU A 125 2.12 -1.87 -12.89
C LEU A 125 2.79 -2.74 -13.96
N ARG A 126 2.25 -3.93 -14.25
CA ARG A 126 2.78 -4.84 -15.26
C ARG A 126 2.78 -4.19 -16.64
N SER A 127 1.67 -3.57 -17.03
CA SER A 127 1.57 -2.85 -18.31
C SER A 127 2.59 -1.70 -18.38
N ASN A 128 2.74 -0.92 -17.31
CA ASN A 128 3.72 0.16 -17.25
C ASN A 128 5.16 -0.35 -17.37
N PHE A 129 5.49 -1.44 -16.69
CA PHE A 129 6.80 -2.07 -16.82
C PHE A 129 7.05 -2.58 -18.23
N GLN A 130 6.07 -3.25 -18.85
CA GLN A 130 6.21 -3.74 -20.22
C GLN A 130 6.40 -2.61 -21.24
N MET A 131 5.75 -1.48 -21.04
CA MET A 131 5.86 -0.33 -21.95
C MET A 131 7.21 0.39 -21.83
N HIS A 132 7.79 0.46 -20.63
CA HIS A 132 8.98 1.26 -20.36
C HIS A 132 10.28 0.45 -20.19
N PHE A 133 10.18 -0.87 -20.09
CA PHE A 133 11.33 -1.73 -19.87
C PHE A 133 11.72 -2.46 -21.16
N GLU A 134 12.85 -2.06 -21.72
CA GLU A 134 13.52 -2.81 -22.77
C GLU A 134 14.24 -4.02 -22.17
N LEU A 135 13.99 -5.20 -22.73
CA LEU A 135 14.59 -6.44 -22.27
C LEU A 135 16.06 -6.51 -22.70
N TYR A 136 16.96 -6.78 -21.76
CA TYR A 136 18.37 -7.07 -22.04
C TYR A 136 18.57 -8.58 -22.29
N PRO A 137 19.58 -9.00 -23.07
CA PRO A 137 19.80 -10.41 -23.42
C PRO A 137 20.02 -11.35 -22.22
N HIS A 138 20.42 -10.82 -21.07
CA HIS A 138 20.72 -11.57 -19.85
C HIS A 138 19.78 -11.16 -18.71
N LEU A 139 18.64 -11.83 -18.63
CA LEU A 139 17.67 -11.66 -17.54
C LEU A 139 17.73 -12.86 -16.60
N SER A 140 17.84 -12.58 -15.30
CA SER A 140 17.55 -13.55 -14.26
C SER A 140 16.11 -13.38 -13.77
N VAL A 141 15.49 -14.48 -13.35
CA VAL A 141 14.20 -14.50 -12.66
C VAL A 141 14.47 -15.02 -11.27
N ASP A 142 13.98 -14.32 -10.25
CA ASP A 142 14.15 -14.73 -8.86
C ASP A 142 12.84 -14.60 -8.08
N GLU A 143 12.78 -15.20 -6.91
CA GLU A 143 11.63 -15.17 -6.02
C GLU A 143 11.87 -14.21 -4.86
N ALA A 144 11.11 -13.12 -4.83
CA ALA A 144 11.05 -12.23 -3.69
C ALA A 144 10.11 -12.79 -2.61
N ILE A 145 10.61 -12.96 -1.37
CA ILE A 145 9.76 -13.35 -0.24
C ILE A 145 9.17 -12.11 0.44
N GLY A 146 7.84 -12.04 0.51
CA GLY A 146 7.07 -11.10 1.34
C GLY A 146 6.34 -11.82 2.49
N ARG A 147 5.70 -11.07 3.40
CA ARG A 147 4.72 -11.63 4.35
C ARG A 147 3.32 -11.29 3.84
N LEU A 148 2.73 -12.16 3.03
CA LEU A 148 1.32 -12.12 2.62
C LEU A 148 0.59 -13.30 3.28
N GLY A 149 -0.75 -13.31 3.22
CA GLY A 149 -1.57 -14.40 3.76
C GLY A 149 -1.32 -15.78 3.14
N ILE A 150 -0.55 -15.86 2.04
CA ILE A 150 -0.10 -17.12 1.42
C ILE A 150 1.28 -17.46 1.98
N VAL A 151 1.35 -18.26 3.04
CA VAL A 151 2.64 -18.63 3.64
C VAL A 151 3.18 -19.88 2.94
N GLN A 152 4.24 -19.73 2.16
CA GLN A 152 5.00 -20.85 1.62
C GLN A 152 6.19 -21.17 2.54
N TYR A 153 6.42 -22.46 2.79
CA TYR A 153 7.62 -22.92 3.49
C TYR A 153 8.77 -23.10 2.51
N MET A 154 9.90 -22.46 2.77
CA MET A 154 11.12 -22.52 1.94
C MET A 154 12.32 -22.87 2.85
N PRO A 155 12.73 -24.14 2.95
CA PRO A 155 13.70 -24.59 3.94
C PRO A 155 15.09 -23.96 3.78
N ASN A 156 15.45 -23.59 2.55
CA ASN A 156 16.77 -23.08 2.18
C ASN A 156 16.88 -21.55 2.22
N LYS A 157 15.83 -20.82 2.63
CA LYS A 157 15.85 -19.35 2.73
C LYS A 157 15.97 -18.89 4.20
N PRO A 158 16.64 -17.75 4.48
CA PRO A 158 16.79 -17.23 5.85
C PRO A 158 15.44 -17.00 6.56
N VAL A 159 14.43 -16.60 5.79
CA VAL A 159 13.02 -16.57 6.23
C VAL A 159 12.34 -17.82 5.70
N LYS A 160 12.21 -18.84 6.56
CA LYS A 160 11.68 -20.15 6.18
C LYS A 160 10.19 -20.17 5.84
N ARG A 161 9.42 -19.16 6.28
CA ARG A 161 7.98 -19.04 6.06
C ARG A 161 7.66 -17.65 5.55
N GLY A 162 7.19 -17.56 4.31
CA GLY A 162 6.79 -16.30 3.70
C GLY A 162 6.11 -16.54 2.35
N SER A 163 5.52 -15.50 1.80
CA SER A 163 4.83 -15.54 0.53
C SER A 163 5.82 -15.36 -0.59
N GLY A 164 5.96 -16.37 -1.43
CA GLY A 164 6.70 -16.26 -2.68
C GLY A 164 5.98 -15.33 -3.64
N LEU A 165 6.66 -14.26 -4.05
CA LEU A 165 6.29 -13.47 -5.21
C LEU A 165 7.39 -13.65 -6.25
N TYR A 166 7.07 -14.18 -7.43
CA TYR A 166 8.03 -14.23 -8.52
C TYR A 166 8.25 -12.80 -9.04
N ALA A 167 9.48 -12.31 -8.98
CA ALA A 167 9.83 -10.97 -9.41
C ALA A 167 11.03 -11.04 -10.35
N ARG A 168 11.00 -10.31 -11.47
CA ARG A 168 12.18 -10.16 -12.32
C ARG A 168 13.09 -9.09 -11.71
N PRO A 169 14.29 -9.42 -11.19
CA PRO A 169 15.20 -8.41 -10.67
C PRO A 169 15.62 -7.43 -11.77
N SER A 170 15.14 -6.19 -11.67
CA SER A 170 15.78 -5.01 -12.27
C SER A 170 16.21 -4.08 -11.13
N ARG A 171 17.11 -3.12 -11.40
CA ARG A 171 17.58 -2.14 -10.37
C ARG A 171 16.44 -1.33 -9.71
N ILE A 172 15.21 -1.42 -10.21
CA ILE A 172 13.98 -0.81 -9.67
C ILE A 172 13.25 -1.70 -8.64
N CYS A 173 13.48 -3.02 -8.61
CA CYS A 173 12.76 -3.97 -7.74
C CYS A 173 12.99 -3.76 -6.24
N VAL A 174 14.06 -3.07 -5.85
CA VAL A 174 14.37 -2.82 -4.43
C VAL A 174 13.36 -1.84 -3.78
N ARG A 175 12.58 -1.08 -4.57
CA ARG A 175 11.66 -0.04 -4.06
C ARG A 175 10.21 -0.48 -3.85
N LEU A 176 9.80 -1.66 -4.32
CA LEU A 176 8.43 -2.19 -4.11
C LEU A 176 8.21 -2.75 -2.69
N ARG A 177 9.28 -3.06 -1.96
CA ARG A 177 9.19 -3.54 -0.58
C ARG A 177 8.62 -2.50 0.38
N ALA A 178 8.80 -1.21 0.08
CA ALA A 178 8.25 -0.10 0.86
C ALA A 178 6.72 -0.04 0.78
N LEU A 179 6.17 -0.14 -0.43
CA LEU A 179 4.73 -0.20 -0.65
C LEU A 179 4.11 -1.42 0.02
N LEU A 180 4.72 -2.61 -0.13
CA LEU A 180 4.17 -3.84 0.45
C LEU A 180 4.17 -3.86 1.99
N ILE A 181 5.02 -3.06 2.65
CA ILE A 181 5.00 -2.91 4.11
C ILE A 181 3.86 -2.00 4.56
N VAL A 182 3.61 -0.89 3.84
CA VAL A 182 2.53 0.06 4.21
C VAL A 182 1.15 -0.47 3.81
N LEU A 183 1.05 -1.29 2.77
CA LEU A 183 -0.22 -1.89 2.33
C LEU A 183 -0.73 -3.03 3.24
N TRP A 184 0.02 -3.44 4.28
CA TRP A 184 -0.30 -4.66 5.04
C TRP A 184 0.07 -4.63 6.54
N GLU A 185 0.44 -3.48 7.11
CA GLU A 185 0.35 -3.26 8.58
C GLU A 185 -1.02 -2.68 8.96
#